data_AF-A0AAW2B5E1-F1
#
_entry.id   AF-A0AAW2B5E1-F1
#
_cell.length_a   1.000
_cell.length_b   1.000
_cell.length_c   1.000
_cell.angle_alpha   90.00
_cell.angle_beta   90.00
_cell.angle_gamma   90.00
#
_symmetry.space_group_name_H-M   'P 1'
#
loop_
_entity.id
_entity.type
_entity.pdbx_description
1 polymer ?
#
loop_
_entity_poly.entity_id
_entity_poly.type
_entity_poly.pdbx_seq_one_letter_code
_entity_poly.pdbx_strand_id
1 'polypeptide(L)'
;MKNGDGQVAFVCHSAIPVSERKDYQLLCKDGSRKTATEYKTCHLGKEPARAVITRKDTGSQNIYRVLKQIPDSDLFSSAAFGGKDLIFSDSATGLVQLPRDTDSYHYLQEEYFMAMQALKDGTPPPLAKDYSIQWCTVGHAEQQKCDSLQIPRIECRRASSVDECIKKVMVLLGHMDEC
;
A
#
# COMPACT_ATOMS: atom_id res chain seq x y z
N MET A 1 1.88 -25.16 10.66
CA MET A 1 2.99 -25.80 9.91
C MET A 1 3.97 -26.53 10.83
N LYS A 2 4.70 -25.87 11.74
CA LYS A 2 5.63 -26.54 12.67
C LYS A 2 5.00 -27.63 13.54
N ASN A 3 3.73 -27.44 13.92
CA ASN A 3 2.94 -28.40 14.71
C ASN A 3 2.15 -29.41 13.84
N GLY A 4 2.32 -29.40 12.52
CA GLY A 4 1.56 -30.26 11.61
C GLY A 4 0.17 -29.74 11.22
N ASP A 5 -0.31 -28.65 11.84
CA ASP A 5 -1.67 -28.09 11.60
C ASP A 5 -1.91 -27.46 10.22
N GLY A 6 -0.95 -27.56 9.30
CA GLY A 6 -1.10 -26.98 7.97
C GLY A 6 0.12 -27.21 7.08
N GLN A 7 -0.13 -27.29 5.78
CA GLN A 7 0.87 -27.59 4.76
C GLN A 7 1.66 -26.37 4.27
N VAL A 8 1.05 -25.18 4.36
CA VAL A 8 1.62 -23.90 3.92
C VAL A 8 1.37 -22.84 4.99
N ALA A 9 2.30 -21.90 5.13
CA ALA A 9 2.12 -20.71 5.96
C ALA A 9 2.44 -19.45 5.14
N PHE A 10 1.56 -18.46 5.19
CA PHE A 10 1.79 -17.14 4.61
C PHE A 10 2.35 -16.23 5.71
N VAL A 11 3.65 -15.91 5.61
CA VAL A 11 4.37 -15.13 6.63
C VAL A 11 5.37 -14.18 5.96
N CYS A 12 5.76 -13.12 6.68
CA CYS A 12 6.85 -12.25 6.23
C CYS A 12 8.18 -13.03 6.20
N HIS A 13 9.12 -12.59 5.36
CA HIS A 13 10.42 -13.26 5.21
C HIS A 13 11.26 -13.30 6.50
N SER A 14 10.98 -12.42 7.46
CA SER A 14 11.63 -12.35 8.78
C SER A 14 11.09 -13.37 9.79
N ALA A 15 9.94 -14.00 9.51
CA ALA A 15 9.28 -14.90 10.46
C ALA A 15 10.00 -16.25 10.62
N ILE A 16 10.87 -16.63 9.67
CA ILE A 16 11.64 -17.89 9.72
C ILE A 16 12.99 -17.62 10.41
N PRO A 17 13.22 -18.18 11.62
CA PRO A 17 14.49 -18.03 12.33
C PRO A 17 15.66 -18.57 11.50
N VAL A 18 16.82 -17.91 11.57
CA VAL A 18 18.01 -18.30 10.78
C VAL A 18 18.37 -19.78 10.96
N SER A 19 18.23 -20.30 12.18
CA SER A 19 18.47 -21.69 12.54
C SER A 19 17.53 -22.69 11.85
N GLU A 20 16.31 -22.28 11.51
CA GLU A 20 15.27 -23.16 10.95
C GLU A 20 15.11 -22.99 9.43
N ARG A 21 15.83 -22.05 8.80
CA ARG A 21 15.68 -21.76 7.35
C ARG A 21 15.94 -22.95 6.43
N LYS A 22 16.71 -23.95 6.88
CA LYS A 22 17.00 -25.16 6.11
C LYS A 22 15.83 -26.13 6.06
N ASP A 23 14.88 -26.00 6.99
CA ASP A 23 13.73 -26.91 7.14
C ASP A 23 12.52 -26.45 6.32
N TYR A 24 12.62 -25.28 5.69
CA TYR A 24 11.53 -24.65 4.94
C TYR A 24 11.96 -24.24 3.54
N GLN A 25 10.99 -24.23 2.62
CA GLN A 25 11.12 -23.71 1.26
C GLN A 25 10.07 -22.63 1.02
N LEU A 26 10.38 -21.71 0.12
CA LEU A 26 9.45 -20.69 -0.37
C LEU A 26 8.69 -21.24 -1.58
N LEU A 27 7.41 -20.86 -1.68
CA LEU A 27 6.58 -21.07 -2.86
C LEU A 27 6.56 -19.78 -3.69
N CYS A 28 6.97 -19.88 -4.94
CA CYS A 28 7.11 -18.75 -5.85
C CYS A 28 5.86 -18.58 -6.73
N LYS A 29 5.65 -17.38 -7.28
CA LYS A 29 4.51 -17.08 -8.16
C LYS A 29 4.50 -17.90 -9.46
N ASP A 30 5.67 -18.35 -9.92
CA ASP A 30 5.86 -19.19 -11.11
C ASP A 30 5.64 -20.69 -10.83
N GLY A 31 5.22 -21.05 -9.60
CA GLY A 31 5.03 -22.44 -9.17
C GLY A 31 6.31 -23.16 -8.76
N SER A 32 7.48 -22.53 -8.90
CA SER A 32 8.75 -23.09 -8.43
C SER A 32 8.88 -23.01 -6.90
N ARG A 33 9.88 -23.72 -6.38
CA ARG A 33 10.30 -23.66 -4.97
C ARG A 33 11.73 -23.16 -4.87
N LYS A 34 11.98 -22.28 -3.91
CA LYS A 34 13.32 -21.76 -3.61
C LYS A 34 13.65 -21.87 -2.12
N THR A 35 14.92 -21.69 -1.79
CA THR A 35 15.37 -21.70 -0.39
C THR A 35 14.80 -20.51 0.37
N ALA A 36 14.65 -20.62 1.70
CA ALA A 36 14.15 -19.53 2.56
C ALA A 36 14.97 -18.22 2.47
N THR A 37 16.21 -18.27 1.95
CA THR A 37 17.08 -17.10 1.76
C THR A 37 16.82 -16.35 0.45
N GLU A 38 16.14 -16.95 -0.52
CA GLU A 38 15.92 -16.38 -1.86
C GLU A 38 14.66 -15.52 -1.97
N TYR A 39 14.12 -15.08 -0.82
CA TYR A 39 12.88 -14.30 -0.74
C TYR A 39 12.87 -13.04 -1.61
N LYS A 40 14.04 -12.45 -1.91
CA LYS A 40 14.15 -11.28 -2.80
C LYS A 40 13.70 -11.55 -4.24
N THR A 41 13.77 -12.80 -4.69
CA THR A 41 13.36 -13.22 -6.04
C THR A 41 12.18 -14.19 -6.03
N CYS A 42 11.75 -14.65 -4.85
CA CYS A 42 10.64 -15.57 -4.67
C CYS A 42 9.79 -15.08 -3.49
N HIS A 43 8.81 -14.24 -3.80
CA HIS A 43 7.85 -13.68 -2.85
C HIS A 43 6.51 -13.42 -3.55
N LEU A 44 5.43 -13.35 -2.76
CA LEU A 44 4.08 -13.12 -3.28
C LEU A 44 3.76 -11.63 -3.47
N GLY A 45 4.53 -10.75 -2.85
CA GLY A 45 4.37 -9.31 -2.97
C GLY A 45 5.36 -8.60 -2.06
N LYS A 46 5.43 -7.29 -2.17
CA LYS A 46 6.13 -6.44 -1.22
C LYS A 46 5.08 -5.77 -0.35
N GLU A 47 5.10 -6.08 0.94
CA GLU A 47 4.24 -5.42 1.91
C GLU A 47 4.87 -4.05 2.26
N PRO A 48 4.11 -2.94 2.18
CA PRO A 48 4.54 -1.66 2.73
C PRO A 48 4.86 -1.79 4.22
N ALA A 49 5.71 -0.92 4.74
CA ALA A 49 5.92 -0.84 6.18
C ALA A 49 4.59 -0.54 6.90
N ARG A 50 4.51 -0.85 8.20
CA ARG A 50 3.35 -0.44 9.02
C ARG A 50 3.44 1.06 9.29
N ALA A 51 2.30 1.75 9.28
CA ALA A 51 2.19 3.18 9.54
C ALA A 51 1.30 3.50 10.74
N VAL A 52 1.61 4.63 11.39
CA VAL A 52 0.70 5.29 12.34
C VAL A 52 -0.31 6.10 11.54
N ILE A 53 -1.59 5.80 11.69
CA ILE A 53 -2.68 6.46 10.98
C ILE A 53 -3.37 7.44 11.94
N THR A 54 -3.64 8.66 11.46
CA THR A 54 -4.29 9.72 12.24
C THR A 54 -5.42 10.34 11.43
N ARG A 55 -6.27 11.15 12.06
CA ARG A 55 -7.25 11.94 11.32
C ARG A 55 -6.52 12.99 10.46
N LYS A 56 -7.14 13.36 9.34
CA LYS A 56 -6.58 14.30 8.35
C LYS A 56 -6.36 15.71 8.91
N ASP A 57 -7.18 16.12 9.88
CA ASP A 57 -7.13 17.41 10.57
C ASP A 57 -6.19 17.42 11.79
N THR A 58 -5.62 16.27 12.16
CA THR A 58 -4.72 16.15 13.32
C THR A 58 -3.28 16.50 12.93
N GLY A 59 -2.57 17.20 13.81
CA GLY A 59 -1.14 17.49 13.65
C GLY A 59 -0.28 16.24 13.81
N SER A 60 -0.18 15.41 12.76
CA SER A 60 0.67 14.20 12.70
C SER A 60 2.13 14.48 13.10
N GLN A 61 2.60 15.70 12.89
CA GLN A 61 3.91 16.17 13.32
C GLN A 61 4.11 16.18 14.84
N ASN A 62 3.06 16.50 15.61
CA ASN A 62 3.13 16.47 17.08
C ASN A 62 3.23 15.03 17.57
N ILE A 63 2.47 14.11 16.96
CA ILE A 63 2.53 12.67 17.29
C ILE A 63 3.93 12.13 17.01
N TYR A 64 4.48 12.42 15.82
CA TYR A 64 5.85 12.02 15.48
C TYR A 64 6.89 12.58 16.46
N ARG A 65 6.76 13.85 16.86
CA ARG A 65 7.65 14.50 17.83
C ARG A 65 7.62 13.82 19.19
N VAL A 66 6.43 13.47 19.69
CA VAL A 66 6.27 12.76 20.96
C VAL A 66 6.88 11.35 20.87
N LEU A 67 6.59 10.61 19.79
CA LEU A 67 7.14 9.26 19.62
C LEU A 67 8.67 9.26 19.53
N LYS A 68 9.28 10.28 18.90
CA LYS A 68 10.74 10.40 18.82
C LYS A 68 11.43 10.75 20.14
N GLN A 69 10.70 11.09 21.19
CA GLN A 69 11.26 11.28 22.54
C GLN A 69 11.46 9.95 23.29
N ILE A 70 10.81 8.87 22.82
CA ILE A 70 10.91 7.54 23.42
C ILE A 70 12.09 6.80 22.77
N PRO A 71 12.97 6.15 23.55
CA PRO A 71 14.03 5.31 23.00
C PRO A 71 13.45 4.21 22.11
N ASP A 72 14.08 3.97 20.95
CA ASP A 72 13.64 2.93 20.00
C ASP A 72 13.61 1.53 20.67
N SER A 73 14.49 1.27 21.64
CA SER A 73 14.51 0.03 22.44
C SER A 73 13.24 -0.20 23.25
N ASP A 74 12.60 0.89 23.71
CA ASP A 74 11.41 0.81 24.54
C ASP A 74 10.16 0.84 23.66
N LEU A 75 10.25 1.50 22.49
CA LEU A 75 9.15 1.64 21.55
C LEU A 75 8.92 0.38 20.70
N PHE A 76 9.99 -0.34 20.34
CA PHE A 76 9.95 -1.50 19.45
C PHE A 76 10.32 -2.81 20.15
N SER A 77 10.33 -2.88 21.48
CA SER A 77 10.57 -4.15 22.19
C SER A 77 9.37 -4.54 23.05
N SER A 78 8.70 -5.61 22.63
CA SER A 78 7.61 -6.21 23.42
C SER A 78 8.09 -7.19 24.50
N ALA A 79 9.40 -7.46 24.58
CA ALA A 79 9.96 -8.56 25.38
C ALA A 79 9.62 -8.46 26.88
N ALA A 80 9.63 -7.25 27.43
CA ALA A 80 9.32 -7.00 28.84
C ALA A 80 7.85 -7.27 29.21
N PHE A 81 6.96 -7.36 28.21
CA PHE A 81 5.51 -7.45 28.39
C PHE A 81 4.94 -8.84 28.05
N GLY A 82 5.79 -9.81 27.72
CA GLY A 82 5.36 -11.17 27.41
C GLY A 82 4.55 -11.31 26.11
N GLY A 83 4.66 -10.32 25.20
CA GLY A 83 3.97 -10.30 23.91
C GLY A 83 4.94 -10.10 22.74
N LYS A 84 4.39 -9.99 21.53
CA LYS A 84 5.11 -9.65 20.29
C LYS A 84 4.36 -8.58 19.53
N ASP A 85 5.10 -7.71 18.85
CA ASP A 85 4.57 -6.61 18.02
C ASP A 85 3.51 -5.75 18.76
N LEU A 86 3.73 -5.44 20.04
CA LEU A 86 2.83 -4.62 20.85
C LEU A 86 3.01 -3.13 20.52
N ILE A 87 1.92 -2.47 20.11
CA ILE A 87 1.87 -1.09 19.60
C ILE A 87 2.61 -0.92 18.26
N PHE A 88 3.90 -1.27 18.21
CA PHE A 88 4.73 -1.28 17.01
C PHE A 88 5.30 -2.68 16.77
N SER A 89 5.76 -2.95 15.54
CA SER A 89 6.44 -4.23 15.29
C SER A 89 7.79 -4.28 16.01
N ASP A 90 8.12 -5.44 16.56
CA ASP A 90 9.43 -5.70 17.18
C ASP A 90 10.58 -5.69 16.15
N SER A 91 10.23 -5.76 14.87
CA SER A 91 11.19 -5.67 13.76
C SER A 91 11.46 -4.25 13.27
N ALA A 92 10.73 -3.26 13.78
CA ALA A 92 10.92 -1.86 13.41
C ALA A 92 12.24 -1.33 13.98
N THR A 93 12.96 -0.53 13.17
CA THR A 93 14.24 0.07 13.56
C THR A 93 14.16 1.59 13.71
N GLY A 94 12.97 2.16 13.56
CA GLY A 94 12.78 3.61 13.58
C GLY A 94 11.45 4.04 12.97
N LEU A 95 11.10 5.30 13.20
CA LEU A 95 9.98 5.98 12.57
C LEU A 95 10.48 6.97 11.52
N VAL A 96 9.77 7.06 10.40
CA VAL A 96 10.02 8.05 9.34
C VAL A 96 8.81 8.97 9.23
N GLN A 97 9.05 10.28 9.20
CA GLN A 97 8.00 11.26 8.98
C GLN A 97 7.63 11.31 7.49
N LEU A 98 6.34 11.13 7.20
CA LEU A 98 5.81 11.23 5.85
C LEU A 98 5.42 12.69 5.50
N PRO A 99 5.39 13.05 4.21
CA PRO A 99 4.78 14.29 3.73
C PRO A 99 3.34 14.45 4.24
N ARG A 100 2.91 15.70 4.49
CA ARG A 100 1.60 15.99 5.09
C ARG A 100 0.41 15.59 4.22
N ASP A 101 0.62 15.52 2.92
CA ASP A 101 -0.36 15.19 1.90
C ASP A 101 -0.35 13.71 1.50
N THR A 102 0.45 12.88 2.18
CA THR A 102 0.44 11.42 1.98
C THR A 102 -0.88 10.83 2.44
N ASP A 103 -1.64 10.28 1.49
CA ASP A 103 -2.84 9.49 1.75
C ASP A 103 -2.55 7.98 1.59
N SER A 104 -3.58 7.15 1.77
CA SER A 104 -3.48 5.69 1.65
C SER A 104 -2.98 5.24 0.28
N TYR A 105 -3.33 5.92 -0.80
CA TYR A 105 -2.90 5.58 -2.14
C TYR A 105 -1.40 5.86 -2.31
N HIS A 106 -0.95 7.05 -1.94
CA HIS A 106 0.47 7.41 -2.01
C HIS A 106 1.33 6.52 -1.10
N TYR A 107 0.81 6.13 0.07
CA TYR A 107 1.53 5.28 1.02
C TYR A 107 1.65 3.83 0.55
N LEU A 108 0.53 3.22 0.14
CA LEU A 108 0.48 1.81 -0.25
C LEU A 108 1.09 1.59 -1.64
N GLN A 109 1.13 2.62 -2.48
CA GLN A 109 1.51 2.56 -3.89
C GLN A 109 0.50 1.76 -4.73
N GLU A 110 0.53 1.99 -6.03
CA GLU A 110 -0.48 1.52 -6.98
C GLU A 110 -0.72 0.00 -6.90
N GLU A 111 0.32 -0.82 -7.03
CA GLU A 111 0.17 -2.29 -7.08
C GLU A 111 -0.52 -2.86 -5.83
N TYR A 112 -0.08 -2.42 -4.64
CA TYR A 112 -0.65 -2.92 -3.39
C TYR A 112 -2.04 -2.36 -3.15
N PHE A 113 -2.25 -1.06 -3.40
CA PHE A 113 -3.54 -0.42 -3.23
C PHE A 113 -4.62 -1.07 -4.11
N MET A 114 -4.31 -1.31 -5.38
CA MET A 114 -5.21 -1.96 -6.33
C MET A 114 -5.51 -3.41 -5.94
N ALA A 115 -4.52 -4.15 -5.45
CA ALA A 115 -4.75 -5.50 -4.93
C ALA A 115 -5.69 -5.49 -3.71
N MET A 116 -5.52 -4.52 -2.80
CA MET A 116 -6.40 -4.38 -1.63
C MET A 116 -7.82 -3.97 -2.02
N GLN A 117 -7.99 -3.11 -3.03
CA GLN A 117 -9.29 -2.76 -3.59
C GLN A 117 -9.99 -3.97 -4.21
N ALA A 118 -9.30 -4.71 -5.08
CA ALA A 118 -9.84 -5.93 -5.69
C ALA A 118 -10.25 -6.99 -4.65
N LEU A 119 -9.50 -7.09 -3.55
CA LEU A 119 -9.85 -7.95 -2.41
C LEU A 119 -11.09 -7.44 -1.66
N LYS A 120 -11.21 -6.13 -1.44
CA LYS A 120 -12.38 -5.51 -0.80
C LYS A 120 -13.65 -5.73 -1.63
N ASP A 121 -13.55 -5.55 -2.93
CA ASP A 121 -14.69 -5.55 -3.85
C ASP A 121 -15.08 -6.97 -4.31
N GLY A 122 -14.27 -7.98 -3.97
CA GLY A 122 -14.51 -9.39 -4.28
C GLY A 122 -14.45 -9.74 -5.77
N THR A 123 -14.20 -8.74 -6.63
CA THR A 123 -14.09 -8.89 -8.08
C THR A 123 -12.89 -8.06 -8.53
N PRO A 124 -11.85 -8.65 -9.15
CA PRO A 124 -10.90 -7.82 -9.87
C PRO A 124 -11.70 -7.01 -10.89
N PRO A 125 -11.47 -5.68 -11.04
CA PRO A 125 -12.16 -4.91 -12.05
C PRO A 125 -12.05 -5.68 -13.37
N PRO A 126 -13.16 -5.95 -14.08
CA PRO A 126 -13.08 -6.55 -15.40
C PRO A 126 -12.04 -5.75 -16.18
N LEU A 127 -11.12 -6.42 -16.89
CA LEU A 127 -10.28 -5.75 -17.89
C LEU A 127 -11.25 -4.99 -18.81
N ALA A 128 -11.42 -3.69 -18.57
CA ALA A 128 -12.55 -2.97 -19.12
C ALA A 128 -12.30 -2.87 -20.62
N LYS A 129 -13.14 -3.54 -21.42
CA LYS A 129 -12.98 -3.53 -22.88
C LYS A 129 -13.38 -2.20 -23.52
N ASP A 130 -13.69 -1.18 -22.73
CA ASP A 130 -14.14 0.12 -23.21
C ASP A 130 -13.68 1.25 -22.27
N TYR A 131 -12.36 1.46 -22.17
CA TYR A 131 -11.83 2.61 -21.44
C TYR A 131 -12.04 3.90 -22.24
N SER A 132 -12.91 4.79 -21.76
CA SER A 132 -12.88 6.20 -22.13
C SER A 132 -11.70 6.89 -21.43
N ILE A 133 -10.89 7.59 -22.20
CA ILE A 133 -9.79 8.42 -21.72
C ILE A 133 -10.39 9.58 -20.93
N GLN A 134 -10.08 9.63 -19.63
CA GLN A 134 -10.47 10.75 -18.77
C GLN A 134 -9.43 11.87 -18.93
N TRP A 135 -9.84 12.98 -19.54
CA TRP A 135 -8.99 14.13 -19.76
C TRP A 135 -9.24 15.18 -18.68
N CYS A 136 -8.22 15.48 -17.86
CA CYS A 136 -8.36 16.48 -16.82
C CYS A 136 -8.00 17.89 -17.33
N THR A 137 -8.85 18.87 -17.02
CA THR A 137 -8.69 20.28 -17.40
C THR A 137 -8.54 21.17 -16.16
N VAL A 138 -7.66 22.17 -16.24
CA VAL A 138 -7.41 23.12 -15.15
C VAL A 138 -8.01 24.47 -15.55
N GLY A 139 -9.23 24.71 -15.06
CA GLY A 139 -9.96 25.95 -15.29
C GLY A 139 -11.04 25.86 -16.37
N HIS A 140 -11.79 26.95 -16.50
CA HIS A 140 -13.03 26.97 -17.29
C HIS A 140 -12.79 26.91 -18.80
N ALA A 141 -11.82 27.67 -19.31
CA ALA A 141 -11.54 27.75 -20.74
C ALA A 141 -11.07 26.40 -21.31
N GLU A 142 -10.27 25.65 -20.55
CA GLU A 142 -9.81 24.32 -20.95
C GLU A 142 -10.94 23.30 -20.97
N GLN A 143 -11.83 23.31 -19.98
CA GLN A 143 -13.02 22.44 -19.95
C GLN A 143 -13.89 22.67 -21.18
N GLN A 144 -14.24 23.93 -21.47
CA GLN A 144 -15.07 24.27 -22.64
C GLN A 144 -14.41 23.84 -23.96
N LYS A 145 -13.09 24.03 -24.07
CA LYS A 145 -12.34 23.55 -25.22
C LYS A 145 -12.41 22.03 -25.32
N CYS A 146 -12.17 21.31 -24.22
CA CYS A 146 -12.21 19.85 -24.17
C CYS A 146 -13.57 19.31 -24.61
N ASP A 147 -14.67 19.86 -24.06
CA ASP A 147 -16.04 19.47 -24.39
C ASP A 147 -16.38 19.73 -25.87
N SER A 148 -15.79 20.77 -26.47
CA SER A 148 -16.04 21.12 -27.88
C SER A 148 -15.34 20.22 -28.90
N LEU A 149 -14.31 19.47 -28.50
CA LEU A 149 -13.47 18.70 -29.44
C LEU A 149 -14.15 17.42 -29.94
N GLN A 150 -15.30 17.02 -29.37
CA GLN A 150 -16.09 15.84 -29.76
C GLN A 150 -15.24 14.58 -30.02
N ILE A 151 -14.18 14.40 -29.23
CA ILE A 151 -13.24 13.29 -29.44
C ILE A 151 -13.91 12.02 -28.93
N PRO A 152 -14.12 10.99 -29.78
CA PRO A 152 -14.71 9.74 -29.34
C PRO A 152 -13.84 9.11 -28.26
N ARG A 153 -14.48 8.62 -27.20
CA ARG A 153 -13.84 8.01 -26.03
C ARG A 153 -13.05 8.97 -25.14
N ILE A 154 -13.21 10.29 -25.25
CA ILE A 154 -12.69 11.23 -24.24
C ILE A 154 -13.82 11.74 -23.34
N GLU A 155 -13.62 11.68 -22.02
CA GLU A 155 -14.47 12.33 -21.01
C GLU A 155 -13.66 13.43 -20.30
N CYS A 156 -14.14 14.67 -20.37
CA CYS A 156 -13.44 15.82 -19.83
C CYS A 156 -13.84 16.08 -18.37
N ARG A 157 -12.88 16.05 -17.44
CA ARG A 157 -13.10 16.40 -16.02
C ARG A 157 -12.35 17.65 -15.62
N ARG A 158 -13.02 18.54 -14.88
CA ARG A 158 -12.38 19.75 -14.35
C ARG A 158 -11.75 19.49 -12.99
N ALA A 159 -10.61 20.12 -12.73
CA ALA A 159 -10.03 20.26 -11.40
C ALA A 159 -9.67 21.72 -11.11
N SER A 160 -9.46 22.04 -9.83
CA SER A 160 -9.05 23.36 -9.37
C SER A 160 -7.54 23.63 -9.50
N SER A 161 -6.73 22.57 -9.63
CA SER A 161 -5.29 22.65 -9.82
C SER A 161 -4.74 21.46 -10.60
N VAL A 162 -3.50 21.59 -11.08
CA VAL A 162 -2.76 20.47 -11.71
C VAL A 162 -2.61 19.30 -10.73
N ASP A 163 -2.33 19.57 -9.45
CA ASP A 163 -2.20 18.53 -8.43
C ASP A 163 -3.51 17.76 -8.20
N GLU A 164 -4.65 18.45 -8.22
CA GLU A 164 -5.96 17.80 -8.13
C GLU A 164 -6.26 16.98 -9.39
N CYS A 165 -5.84 17.45 -10.57
CA CYS A 165 -5.92 16.66 -11.79
C CYS A 165 -5.10 15.37 -11.70
N ILE A 166 -3.85 15.44 -11.23
CA ILE A 166 -2.99 14.28 -11.05
C ILE A 166 -3.64 13.28 -10.09
N LYS A 167 -4.18 13.74 -8.96
CA LYS A 167 -4.91 12.90 -8.00
C LYS A 167 -6.12 12.22 -8.64
N LYS A 168 -6.92 12.95 -9.41
CA LYS A 168 -8.09 12.37 -10.11
C LYS A 168 -7.68 11.33 -11.15
N VAL A 169 -6.61 11.56 -11.92
CA VAL A 169 -6.11 10.59 -12.91
C VAL A 169 -5.62 9.31 -12.25
N MET A 170 -4.92 9.41 -11.12
CA MET A 170 -4.48 8.24 -10.34
C MET A 170 -5.65 7.42 -9.79
N VAL A 171 -6.73 8.08 -9.37
CA VAL A 171 -7.97 7.41 -8.92
C VAL A 171 -8.72 6.78 -10.09
N LEU A 172 -8.64 7.31 -11.31
CA LEU A 172 -9.38 6.80 -12.48
C LEU A 172 -8.75 5.55 -13.13
N LEU A 173 -7.44 5.32 -12.92
CA LEU A 173 -6.82 4.03 -13.22
C LEU A 173 -7.23 2.93 -12.23
N GLY A 174 -7.76 3.33 -11.07
CA GLY A 174 -8.39 2.45 -10.07
C GLY A 174 -9.85 2.76 -9.87
N HIS A 175 -10.67 2.61 -10.93
CA HIS A 175 -12.13 2.76 -10.89
C HIS A 175 -12.71 2.10 -9.62
N MET A 176 -12.95 2.92 -8.61
CA MET A 176 -13.79 2.65 -7.47
C MET A 176 -14.60 3.91 -7.23
N ASP A 177 -15.87 3.80 -7.57
CA ASP A 177 -16.91 4.67 -7.02
C ASP A 177 -16.81 4.67 -5.49
N GLU A 178 -16.98 5.86 -4.91
CA GLU A 178 -16.92 6.12 -3.48
C GLU A 178 -17.86 5.20 -2.67
N CYS A 179 -17.30 4.46 -1.71
CA CYS A 179 -17.94 3.98 -0.47
C CYS A 179 -16.88 3.72 0.62
#